data_AF-Q0PVW7-F1
#
_entry.id   AF-Q0PVW7-F1
#
_cell.length_a   1.000
_cell.length_b   1.000
_cell.length_c   1.000
_cell.angle_alpha   90.00
_cell.angle_beta   90.00
_cell.angle_gamma   90.00
#
_symmetry.space_group_name_H-M   'P 1'
#
loop_
_entity.id
_entity.type
_entity.pdbx_description
1 polymer ?
#
loop_
_entity_poly.entity_id
_entity_poly.type
_entity_poly.pdbx_seq_one_letter_code
_entity_poly.pdbx_strand_id
1 'polypeptide(L)'
;TIAAGIPEYGFLINAKKTVVNFPVDDIPGCSKFKHLPDCRLISWCGLLLDVQTLEVYCDYSSYAFTSIRSSLSFNSSRIAGKNMKCKLTAVLKLKCHPLLLDLKINSLQTVLINIYKIFLLQAYSNEKEDNILVLILFSG
;
A
#
# COMPACT_ATOMS: atom_id res chain seq x y z
N THR A 1 21.68 22.19 3.58
CA THR A 1 20.38 21.68 4.07
C THR A 1 20.18 20.27 3.58
N ILE A 2 19.61 19.36 4.39
CA ILE A 2 19.28 17.98 3.96
C ILE A 2 18.54 17.97 2.61
N ALA A 3 17.68 18.95 2.36
CA ALA A 3 16.97 19.17 1.09
C ALA A 3 17.84 19.13 -0.18
N ALA A 4 19.11 19.57 -0.11
CA ALA A 4 20.05 19.54 -1.23
C ALA A 4 20.81 18.20 -1.35
N GLY A 5 20.62 17.28 -0.39
CA GLY A 5 21.43 16.08 -0.24
C GLY A 5 22.80 16.37 0.37
N ILE A 6 23.76 15.50 0.06
CA ILE A 6 25.14 15.57 0.50
C ILE A 6 26.03 15.37 -0.76
N PRO A 7 26.26 16.45 -1.54
CA PRO A 7 26.90 16.37 -2.85
C PRO A 7 28.34 15.82 -2.82
N GLU A 8 29.05 16.05 -1.72
CA GLU A 8 30.40 15.50 -1.46
C GLU A 8 30.45 13.97 -1.51
N TYR A 9 29.32 13.29 -1.25
CA TYR A 9 29.17 11.84 -1.41
C TYR A 9 28.34 11.44 -2.65
N GLY A 10 28.04 12.37 -3.55
CA GLY A 10 27.17 12.13 -4.70
C GLY A 10 25.70 11.84 -4.34
N PHE A 11 25.30 12.12 -3.10
CA PHE A 11 23.93 11.91 -2.63
C PHE A 11 23.08 13.14 -2.93
N LEU A 12 22.05 12.99 -3.76
CA LEU A 12 21.13 14.07 -4.13
C LEU A 12 19.69 13.66 -3.83
N ILE A 13 18.91 14.58 -3.26
CA ILE A 13 17.48 14.34 -3.02
C ILE A 13 16.69 14.55 -4.32
N ASN A 14 15.83 13.59 -4.64
CA ASN A 14 14.93 13.70 -5.78
C ASN A 14 13.73 14.58 -5.42
N ALA A 15 13.81 15.86 -5.80
CA ALA A 15 12.75 16.84 -5.56
C ALA A 15 11.36 16.40 -6.07
N LYS A 16 11.29 15.61 -7.16
CA LYS A 16 10.00 15.10 -7.69
C LYS A 16 9.34 14.05 -6.79
N LYS A 17 10.13 13.37 -5.95
CA LYS A 17 9.65 12.39 -4.96
C LYS A 17 9.46 13.00 -3.58
N THR A 18 9.94 14.22 -3.35
CA THR A 18 9.74 14.94 -2.10
C THR A 18 8.39 15.61 -2.09
N VAL A 19 7.62 15.34 -1.03
CA VAL A 19 6.28 15.88 -0.82
C VAL A 19 6.25 16.59 0.52
N VAL A 20 5.62 17.77 0.54
CA VAL A 20 5.49 18.61 1.74
C VAL A 20 4.04 19.09 1.87
N ASN A 21 3.52 19.12 3.09
CA ASN A 21 2.18 19.62 3.40
C ASN A 21 2.20 20.99 4.09
N PHE A 22 3.34 21.69 4.05
CA PHE A 22 3.55 23.01 4.63
C PHE A 22 4.23 23.95 3.61
N PRO A 23 4.15 25.28 3.79
CA PRO A 23 4.85 26.23 2.92
C PRO A 23 6.37 26.08 3.06
N VAL A 24 7.08 26.13 1.93
CA VAL A 24 8.55 25.92 1.88
C VAL A 24 9.26 27.03 1.07
N ASP A 25 8.61 28.18 0.93
CA ASP A 25 9.02 29.24 0.01
C ASP A 25 10.39 29.86 0.37
N ASP A 26 10.82 29.76 1.62
CA ASP A 26 12.06 30.37 2.13
C ASP A 26 13.28 29.44 2.15
N ILE A 27 13.16 28.18 1.69
CA ILE A 27 14.27 27.22 1.77
C ILE A 27 14.94 27.00 0.40
N PRO A 28 16.24 27.35 0.25
CA PRO A 28 16.98 27.12 -0.99
C PRO A 28 16.98 25.64 -1.40
N GLY A 29 16.52 25.38 -2.63
CA GLY A 29 16.45 24.03 -3.21
C GLY A 29 15.12 23.29 -3.01
N CYS A 30 14.20 23.83 -2.19
CA CYS A 30 12.92 23.20 -1.90
C CYS A 30 11.76 23.65 -2.80
N SER A 31 11.94 24.72 -3.59
CA SER A 31 10.91 25.25 -4.51
C SER A 31 10.42 24.25 -5.57
N LYS A 32 11.13 23.14 -5.76
CA LYS A 32 10.79 22.06 -6.70
C LYS A 32 10.04 20.90 -6.03
N PHE A 33 9.81 20.95 -4.72
CA PHE A 33 9.09 19.91 -4.00
C PHE A 33 7.61 19.95 -4.37
N LYS A 34 6.94 18.81 -4.24
CA LYS A 34 5.51 18.74 -4.46
C LYS A 34 4.79 19.23 -3.21
N HIS A 35 4.14 20.39 -3.30
CA HIS A 35 3.33 20.94 -2.22
C HIS A 35 1.92 20.35 -2.25
N LEU A 36 1.48 19.85 -1.10
CA LEU A 36 0.18 19.26 -0.86
C LEU A 36 -0.42 19.83 0.45
N PRO A 37 -0.67 21.15 0.52
CA PRO A 37 -1.00 21.85 1.76
C PRO A 37 -2.28 21.35 2.45
N ASP A 38 -3.23 20.79 1.69
CA ASP A 38 -4.50 20.28 2.23
C ASP A 38 -4.57 18.74 2.22
N CYS A 39 -3.45 18.07 1.98
CA CYS A 39 -3.45 16.63 1.86
C CYS A 39 -3.38 15.96 3.22
N ARG A 40 -4.47 15.29 3.58
CA ARG A 40 -4.59 14.51 4.81
C ARG A 40 -3.80 13.20 4.77
N LEU A 41 -3.63 12.59 3.59
CA LEU A 41 -3.01 11.28 3.42
C LEU A 41 -1.72 11.36 2.59
N ILE A 42 -0.58 11.06 3.21
CA ILE A 42 0.72 11.06 2.52
C ILE A 42 1.12 9.62 2.19
N SER A 43 1.44 9.38 0.91
CA SER A 43 1.96 8.08 0.46
C SER A 43 3.41 7.89 0.91
N TRP A 44 3.68 6.75 1.52
CA TRP A 44 5.00 6.36 2.00
C TRP A 44 5.18 4.85 1.88
N CYS A 45 6.07 4.41 0.99
CA CYS A 45 6.48 3.01 0.84
C CYS A 45 5.30 2.01 0.63
N GLY A 46 4.25 2.41 -0.08
CA GLY A 46 3.05 1.57 -0.31
C GLY A 46 2.02 1.62 0.83
N LEU A 47 2.19 2.57 1.76
CA LEU A 47 1.25 2.92 2.82
C LEU A 47 0.75 4.35 2.63
N LEU A 48 -0.38 4.67 3.25
CA LEU A 48 -0.89 6.02 3.39
C LEU A 48 -0.89 6.38 4.87
N LEU A 49 -0.32 7.53 5.20
CA LEU A 49 -0.24 8.06 6.56
C LEU A 49 -1.22 9.21 6.68
N ASP A 50 -2.16 9.12 7.63
CA ASP A 50 -3.01 10.24 8.01
C ASP A 50 -2.19 11.23 8.85
N VAL A 51 -1.96 12.44 8.32
CA VAL A 51 -1.11 13.43 8.99
C VAL A 51 -1.76 14.04 10.22
N GLN A 52 -3.07 13.84 10.43
CA GLN A 52 -3.81 14.33 11.59
C GLN A 52 -3.95 13.26 12.67
N THR A 53 -4.32 12.03 12.29
CA THR A 53 -4.55 10.94 13.25
C THR A 53 -3.34 10.02 13.44
N LEU A 54 -2.34 10.12 12.55
CA LEU A 54 -1.18 9.22 12.46
C LEU A 54 -1.53 7.76 12.14
N GLU A 55 -2.78 7.52 11.75
CA GLU A 55 -3.25 6.21 11.35
C GLU A 55 -2.69 5.80 9.98
N VAL A 56 -2.50 4.50 9.82
CA VAL A 56 -1.82 3.91 8.68
C VAL A 56 -2.80 3.08 7.86
N TYR A 57 -2.84 3.33 6.57
CA TYR A 57 -3.62 2.56 5.60
C TYR A 57 -2.72 1.95 4.53
N CYS A 58 -3.21 0.94 3.82
CA CYS A 58 -2.52 0.45 2.64
C CYS A 58 -2.80 1.36 1.44
N ASP A 59 -1.76 1.70 0.67
CA ASP A 59 -1.89 2.49 -0.56
C ASP A 59 -2.25 1.59 -1.74
N TYR A 60 -3.49 1.74 -2.22
CA TYR A 60 -4.00 0.99 -3.37
C TYR A 60 -3.99 1.82 -4.68
N SER A 61 -3.39 3.00 -4.70
CA SER A 61 -3.39 3.89 -5.87
C SER A 61 -2.76 3.25 -7.12
N SER A 62 -1.81 2.33 -6.95
CA SER A 62 -1.20 1.56 -8.05
C SER A 62 -2.20 0.68 -8.82
N TYR A 63 -3.32 0.30 -8.18
CA TYR A 63 -4.38 -0.50 -8.80
C TYR A 63 -5.40 0.34 -9.58
N ALA A 64 -5.40 1.67 -9.44
CA ALA A 64 -6.40 2.53 -10.08
C ALA A 64 -6.32 2.53 -11.62
N PHE A 65 -5.15 2.21 -12.18
CA PHE A 65 -4.89 2.20 -13.63
C PHE A 65 -4.31 0.89 -14.14
N THR A 66 -4.26 -0.14 -13.29
CA THR A 66 -3.77 -1.47 -13.66
C THR A 66 -4.85 -2.50 -13.40
N SER A 67 -4.91 -3.53 -14.24
CA SER A 67 -5.84 -4.64 -13.94
C SER A 67 -5.39 -5.29 -12.63
N ILE A 68 -6.27 -5.31 -11.62
CA ILE A 68 -5.99 -5.99 -10.35
C ILE A 68 -5.56 -7.45 -10.60
N ARG A 69 -6.06 -8.07 -11.68
CA ARG A 69 -5.66 -9.40 -12.14
C ARG A 69 -4.18 -9.53 -12.49
N SER A 70 -3.52 -8.51 -13.05
CA SER A 70 -2.10 -8.59 -13.40
C SER A 70 -1.17 -8.64 -12.19
N SER A 71 -1.72 -8.40 -10.99
CA SER A 71 -0.99 -8.47 -9.73
C SER A 71 -0.73 -9.91 -9.26
N LEU A 72 -1.43 -10.90 -9.84
CA LEU A 72 -1.32 -12.32 -9.49
C LEU A 72 -1.19 -13.20 -10.75
N SER A 73 0.00 -13.80 -10.93
CA SER A 73 0.23 -14.77 -12.02
C SER A 73 -0.01 -16.22 -11.59
N PHE A 74 -1.04 -16.89 -12.08
CA PHE A 74 -1.25 -18.31 -11.79
C PHE A 74 -0.60 -19.18 -12.87
N ASN A 75 0.10 -20.23 -12.44
CA ASN A 75 0.65 -21.23 -13.35
C ASN A 75 -0.38 -22.34 -13.57
N SER A 76 -0.64 -22.69 -14.83
CA SER A 76 -1.46 -23.85 -15.17
C SER A 76 -0.79 -25.12 -14.66
N SER A 77 -1.48 -25.88 -13.81
CA SER A 77 -0.95 -27.12 -13.25
C SER A 77 -2.09 -28.06 -12.87
N ARG A 78 -1.82 -29.37 -12.81
CA ARG A 78 -2.77 -30.39 -12.34
C ARG A 78 -3.17 -30.24 -10.86
N ILE A 79 -2.51 -29.34 -10.12
CA ILE A 79 -2.77 -29.05 -8.69
C ILE A 79 -3.10 -27.56 -8.50
N ALA A 80 -3.82 -26.96 -9.46
CA ALA A 80 -4.14 -25.54 -9.48
C ALA A 80 -4.75 -25.03 -8.17
N GLY A 81 -5.70 -25.76 -7.57
CA GLY A 81 -6.34 -25.35 -6.31
C GLY A 81 -5.39 -25.25 -5.11
N LYS A 82 -4.44 -26.19 -4.97
CA LYS A 82 -3.42 -26.12 -3.90
C LYS A 82 -2.46 -24.95 -4.12
N ASN A 83 -2.04 -24.75 -5.37
CA ASN A 83 -1.16 -23.64 -5.74
C ASN A 83 -1.84 -22.29 -5.52
N MET A 84 -3.13 -22.18 -5.86
CA MET A 84 -3.96 -21.01 -5.57
C MET A 84 -4.04 -20.75 -4.07
N LYS A 85 -4.39 -21.76 -3.24
CA LYS A 85 -4.44 -21.63 -1.78
C LYS A 85 -3.12 -21.13 -1.19
N CYS A 86 -1.99 -21.73 -1.57
CA CYS A 86 -0.67 -21.34 -1.11
C CYS A 86 -0.35 -19.90 -1.53
N LYS A 87 -0.66 -19.54 -2.78
CA LYS A 87 -0.37 -18.22 -3.33
C LYS A 87 -1.22 -17.13 -2.67
N LEU A 88 -2.52 -17.36 -2.51
CA LEU A 88 -3.41 -16.42 -1.83
C LEU A 88 -3.00 -16.21 -0.37
N THR A 89 -2.67 -17.29 0.34
CA THR A 89 -2.14 -17.19 1.71
C THR A 89 -0.85 -16.37 1.76
N ALA A 90 0.07 -16.57 0.82
CA ALA A 90 1.31 -15.81 0.75
C ALA A 90 1.07 -14.32 0.49
N VAL A 91 0.16 -13.99 -0.43
CA VAL A 91 -0.21 -12.60 -0.77
C VAL A 91 -0.91 -11.91 0.39
N LEU A 92 -1.83 -12.60 1.06
CA LEU A 92 -2.47 -12.10 2.27
C LEU A 92 -1.44 -11.79 3.35
N LYS A 93 -0.51 -12.71 3.63
CA LYS A 93 0.58 -12.48 4.59
C LYS A 93 1.43 -11.26 4.25
N LEU A 94 1.76 -11.06 2.98
CA LEU A 94 2.51 -9.88 2.53
C LEU A 94 1.73 -8.58 2.70
N LYS A 95 0.39 -8.62 2.58
CA LYS A 95 -0.47 -7.44 2.74
C LYS A 95 -0.86 -7.16 4.20
N CYS A 96 -0.84 -8.16 5.07
CA CYS A 96 -1.08 -8.02 6.51
C CYS A 96 0.17 -7.47 7.23
N HIS A 97 0.54 -6.22 6.90
CA HIS A 97 1.67 -5.55 7.54
C HIS A 97 1.34 -5.23 9.02
N PRO A 98 2.27 -5.42 9.98
CA PRO A 98 2.02 -5.12 11.39
C PRO A 98 1.48 -3.70 11.64
N LEU A 99 2.02 -2.70 10.94
CA LEU A 99 1.56 -1.31 11.03
C LEU A 99 0.08 -1.11 10.69
N LEU A 100 -0.57 -2.02 9.93
CA LEU A 100 -1.99 -1.91 9.57
C LEU A 100 -2.91 -2.57 10.61
N LEU A 101 -2.37 -3.49 11.42
CA LEU A 101 -3.12 -4.32 12.37
C LEU A 101 -2.81 -3.97 13.83
N ASP A 102 -1.85 -3.09 14.08
CA ASP A 102 -1.46 -2.66 15.41
C ASP A 102 -2.47 -1.64 15.99
N LEU A 103 -3.14 -2.03 17.08
CA LEU A 103 -4.10 -1.20 17.82
C LEU A 103 -3.44 -0.10 18.68
N LYS A 104 -2.11 -0.11 18.84
CA LYS A 104 -1.37 1.00 19.45
C LYS A 104 -1.17 2.15 18.49
N ILE A 105 -1.13 1.85 17.19
CA ILE A 105 -0.93 2.83 16.12
C ILE A 105 -2.28 3.26 15.53
N ASN A 106 -3.21 2.32 15.36
CA ASN A 106 -4.48 2.55 14.71
C ASN A 106 -5.66 2.34 15.65
N SER A 107 -6.74 3.07 15.41
CA SER A 107 -8.02 2.73 16.03
C SER A 107 -8.51 1.35 15.57
N LEU A 108 -9.39 0.73 16.38
CA LEU A 108 -10.07 -0.50 15.99
C LEU A 108 -10.80 -0.35 14.65
N GLN A 109 -11.43 0.80 14.43
CA GLN A 109 -12.11 1.10 13.16
C GLN A 109 -11.13 1.05 11.98
N THR A 110 -9.96 1.68 12.10
CA THR A 110 -8.95 1.67 11.03
C THR A 110 -8.38 0.28 10.79
N VAL A 111 -8.12 -0.50 11.84
CA VAL A 111 -7.70 -1.91 11.70
C VAL A 111 -8.75 -2.71 10.92
N LEU A 112 -10.03 -2.57 11.26
CA LEU A 112 -11.11 -3.26 10.55
C LEU A 112 -11.22 -2.81 9.09
N ILE A 113 -11.05 -1.51 8.80
CA ILE A 113 -11.02 -0.99 7.42
C ILE A 113 -9.85 -1.58 6.64
N ASN A 114 -8.66 -1.66 7.24
CA ASN A 114 -7.48 -2.24 6.61
C ASN A 114 -7.69 -3.73 6.30
N ILE A 115 -8.20 -4.49 7.27
CA ILE A 115 -8.57 -5.90 7.07
C ILE A 115 -9.56 -6.02 5.91
N TYR A 116 -10.66 -5.25 5.95
CA TYR A 116 -11.68 -5.27 4.90
C TYR A 116 -11.10 -4.98 3.52
N LYS A 117 -10.30 -3.92 3.37
CA LYS A 117 -9.69 -3.56 2.07
C LYS A 117 -8.70 -4.60 1.56
N ILE A 118 -7.94 -5.26 2.44
CA ILE A 118 -7.04 -6.36 2.05
C ILE A 118 -7.86 -7.51 1.46
N PHE A 119 -8.93 -7.94 2.13
CA PHE A 119 -9.80 -9.02 1.65
C PHE A 119 -10.56 -8.63 0.38
N LEU A 120 -11.07 -7.39 0.31
CA LEU A 120 -11.75 -6.88 -0.88
C LEU A 120 -10.85 -6.94 -2.11
N LEU A 121 -9.59 -6.50 -1.98
CA LEU A 121 -8.63 -6.57 -3.07
C LEU A 121 -8.37 -8.02 -3.51
N GLN A 122 -8.33 -8.97 -2.56
CA GLN A 122 -8.19 -10.39 -2.91
C GLN A 122 -9.40 -10.90 -3.67
N ALA A 123 -10.62 -10.53 -3.29
CA ALA A 123 -11.82 -10.94 -4.03
C ALA A 123 -11.76 -10.48 -5.50
N TYR A 124 -11.49 -9.19 -5.74
CA TYR A 124 -11.37 -8.64 -7.10
C TYR A 124 -10.20 -9.22 -7.91
N SER A 125 -9.12 -9.65 -7.24
CA SER A 125 -8.00 -10.29 -7.94
C SER A 125 -8.35 -11.67 -8.51
N ASN A 126 -9.44 -12.31 -8.04
CA ASN A 126 -9.78 -13.69 -8.32
C ASN A 126 -11.16 -13.90 -8.98
N GLU A 127 -11.88 -12.84 -9.36
CA GLU A 127 -13.27 -12.82 -9.91
C GLU A 127 -13.47 -13.52 -11.28
N LYS A 128 -12.57 -14.41 -11.69
CA LYS A 128 -12.78 -15.30 -12.85
C LYS A 128 -12.53 -16.77 -12.53
N GLU A 129 -12.28 -17.09 -11.26
CA GLU A 129 -12.07 -18.45 -10.74
C GLU A 129 -13.10 -18.78 -9.63
N ASP A 130 -14.30 -18.23 -9.77
CA ASP A 130 -15.34 -18.06 -8.73
C ASP A 130 -15.89 -19.32 -8.05
N ASN A 131 -15.50 -20.53 -8.47
CA ASN A 131 -15.95 -21.76 -7.80
C ASN A 131 -15.01 -22.24 -6.68
N ILE A 132 -13.83 -21.64 -6.49
CA ILE A 132 -12.82 -22.17 -5.56
C ILE A 132 -12.65 -21.29 -4.30
N LEU A 133 -12.85 -19.97 -4.39
CA LEU A 133 -12.62 -19.06 -3.25
C LEU A 133 -13.60 -19.30 -2.09
N VAL A 134 -14.87 -19.60 -2.41
CA VAL A 134 -15.91 -19.86 -1.40
C VAL A 134 -15.63 -21.16 -0.64
N LEU A 135 -15.07 -22.18 -1.29
CA LEU A 135 -14.72 -23.44 -0.62
C LEU A 135 -13.54 -23.30 0.35
N ILE A 136 -12.55 -22.44 0.06
CA ILE A 136 -11.31 -22.38 0.84
C ILE A 136 -11.45 -21.52 2.10
N LEU A 137 -12.29 -20.48 2.09
CA LEU A 137 -12.51 -19.63 3.27
C LEU A 137 -13.46 -20.26 4.31
N PHE A 138 -14.30 -21.22 3.90
CA PHE A 138 -15.29 -21.86 4.79
C PHE A 138 -14.99 -23.33 5.14
N SER A 139 -13.93 -23.92 4.59
CA SER A 139 -13.47 -25.26 4.98
C SER A 139 -12.28 -25.15 5.93
N GLY A 140 -12.55 -24.67 7.14
CA GLY A 140 -11.71 -24.83 8.32
C GLY A 140 -12.18 -26.04 9.12
#